data_AF-A0A3N0J0G7-F1
#
_entry.id   AF-A0A3N0J0G7-F1
#
_cell.length_a   1.000
_cell.length_b   1.000
_cell.length_c   1.000
_cell.angle_alpha   90.00
_cell.angle_beta   90.00
_cell.angle_gamma   90.00
#
_symmetry.space_group_name_H-M   'P 1'
#
loop_
_entity.id
_entity.type
_entity.pdbx_description
1 polymer ?
#
loop_
_entity_poly.entity_id
_entity_poly.type
_entity_poly.pdbx_seq_one_letter_code
_entity_poly.pdbx_strand_id
1 'polypeptide(L)'
;MRTTPAGRAAVELLAPERRIAACVNAVPARRDAFAAVLAFCEQPRTLDAVKQLLANHPALEPSAGTAGQRLHAVYFIDRLSEAGGLVWDHAWVTTDAGKRFLASV
;
A
#
# COMPACT_ATOMS: atom_id res chain seq x y z
N MET A 1 11.05 -26.54 16.14
CA MET A 1 12.05 -25.51 15.81
C MET A 1 11.82 -24.30 16.70
N ARG A 2 12.80 -23.92 17.53
CA ARG A 2 12.72 -22.75 18.43
C ARG A 2 13.45 -21.58 17.78
N THR A 3 12.74 -20.52 17.41
CA THR A 3 13.34 -19.27 16.92
C THR A 3 14.07 -18.57 18.06
N THR A 4 15.34 -18.26 17.83
CA THR A 4 16.19 -17.54 18.78
C THR A 4 15.68 -16.10 18.99
N PRO A 5 16.01 -15.44 20.11
CA PRO A 5 15.55 -14.07 20.40
C PRO A 5 15.88 -13.05 19.29
N ALA A 6 17.01 -13.22 18.59
CA ALA A 6 17.39 -12.41 17.44
C ALA A 6 16.45 -12.59 16.22
N GLY A 7 15.85 -13.77 16.06
CA GLY A 7 14.85 -14.03 15.03
C GLY A 7 13.51 -13.32 15.27
N ARG A 8 13.14 -13.05 16.53
CA ARG A 8 11.93 -12.28 16.86
C ARG A 8 12.08 -10.79 16.59
N ALA A 9 13.24 -10.21 16.90
CA ALA A 9 13.52 -8.79 16.61
C ALA A 9 13.59 -8.52 15.09
N ALA A 10 14.15 -9.45 14.31
CA ALA A 10 14.12 -9.38 12.85
C ALA A 10 12.69 -9.49 12.30
N VAL A 11 11.84 -10.35 12.87
CA VAL A 11 10.41 -10.47 12.48
C VAL A 11 9.60 -9.24 12.88
N GLU A 12 9.88 -8.58 14.01
CA GLU A 12 9.21 -7.33 14.40
C GLU A 12 9.68 -6.10 13.59
N LEU A 13 10.92 -6.11 13.07
CA LEU A 13 11.43 -5.09 12.15
C LEU A 13 11.05 -5.38 10.67
N LEU A 14 10.82 -6.65 10.32
CA LEU A 14 10.30 -7.09 9.02
C LEU A 14 8.79 -7.34 8.99
N ALA A 15 8.04 -7.02 10.06
CA ALA A 15 6.59 -7.18 10.08
C ALA A 15 6.01 -6.40 8.88
N PRO A 16 5.41 -7.09 7.89
CA PRO A 16 4.91 -6.44 6.68
C PRO A 16 3.97 -5.28 7.01
N GLU A 17 3.23 -5.37 8.12
CA GLU A 17 2.36 -4.34 8.65
C GLU A 17 3.11 -3.02 8.94
N ARG A 18 4.34 -3.07 9.48
CA ARG A 18 5.14 -1.86 9.74
C ARG A 18 5.65 -1.22 8.46
N ARG A 19 6.02 -2.02 7.46
CA ARG A 19 6.42 -1.50 6.13
C ARG A 19 5.25 -0.85 5.42
N ILE A 20 4.07 -1.47 5.48
CA ILE A 20 2.83 -0.91 4.94
C ILE A 20 2.50 0.39 5.67
N ALA A 21 2.51 0.40 7.00
CA ALA A 21 2.28 1.60 7.78
C ALA A 21 3.29 2.71 7.45
N ALA A 22 4.58 2.41 7.35
CA ALA A 22 5.60 3.40 6.95
C ALA A 22 5.35 3.95 5.54
N CYS A 23 4.99 3.08 4.59
CA CYS A 23 4.67 3.47 3.22
C CYS A 23 3.45 4.39 3.15
N VAL A 24 2.34 3.98 3.75
CA VAL A 24 1.08 4.73 3.80
C VAL A 24 1.29 6.06 4.51
N ASN A 25 2.02 6.04 5.63
CA ASN A 25 2.20 7.22 6.46
C ASN A 25 3.27 8.22 5.97
N ALA A 26 4.11 7.83 5.01
CA ALA A 26 5.21 8.64 4.49
C ALA A 26 4.75 10.00 3.92
N VAL A 27 3.58 10.03 3.29
CA VAL A 27 2.97 11.27 2.77
C VAL A 27 1.53 11.36 3.28
N PRO A 28 1.27 12.10 4.37
CA PRO A 28 -0.06 12.16 5.00
C PRO A 28 -1.20 12.49 4.03
N ALA A 29 -0.98 13.40 3.08
CA ALA A 29 -1.96 13.79 2.06
C ALA A 29 -2.36 12.65 1.09
N ARG A 30 -1.66 11.52 1.11
CA ARG A 30 -1.89 10.36 0.24
C ARG A 30 -2.37 9.14 0.99
N ARG A 31 -2.47 9.20 2.33
CA ARG A 31 -2.89 8.08 3.18
C ARG A 31 -4.22 7.50 2.73
N ASP A 32 -5.20 8.38 2.50
CA ASP A 32 -6.55 7.98 2.08
C ASP A 32 -6.54 7.24 0.74
N ALA A 33 -5.71 7.67 -0.22
CA ALA A 33 -5.57 6.98 -1.50
C ALA A 33 -4.95 5.58 -1.34
N PHE A 34 -3.92 5.44 -0.49
CA PHE A 34 -3.34 4.13 -0.21
C PHE A 34 -4.33 3.19 0.48
N ALA A 35 -5.05 3.69 1.48
CA ALA A 35 -6.09 2.93 2.17
C ALA A 35 -7.23 2.54 1.22
N ALA A 36 -7.67 3.45 0.35
CA ALA A 36 -8.70 3.19 -0.66
C ALA A 36 -8.27 2.09 -1.64
N VAL A 37 -7.01 2.09 -2.11
CA VAL A 37 -6.50 1.02 -2.99
C VAL A 37 -6.47 -0.33 -2.26
N LEU A 38 -5.95 -0.36 -1.02
CA LEU A 38 -5.93 -1.59 -0.22
C LEU A 38 -7.35 -2.13 0.02
N ALA A 39 -8.30 -1.27 0.38
CA ALA A 39 -9.68 -1.69 0.62
C ALA A 39 -10.35 -2.17 -0.68
N PHE A 40 -10.12 -1.47 -1.79
CA PHE A 40 -10.70 -1.83 -3.09
C PHE A 40 -10.19 -3.17 -3.61
N CYS A 41 -8.92 -3.49 -3.34
CA CYS A 41 -8.25 -4.73 -3.69
C CYS A 41 -8.43 -5.87 -2.68
N GLU A 42 -9.25 -5.72 -1.63
CA GLU A 42 -9.66 -6.87 -0.80
C GLU A 42 -10.38 -7.95 -1.63
N GLN A 43 -11.02 -7.52 -2.72
CA GLN A 43 -11.45 -8.37 -3.82
C GLN A 43 -10.47 -8.21 -4.99
N PRO A 44 -10.24 -9.23 -5.83
CA PRO A 44 -9.35 -9.11 -6.98
C PRO A 44 -9.76 -7.98 -7.95
N ARG A 45 -8.84 -7.07 -8.28
CA ARG A 45 -9.09 -5.93 -9.19
C ARG A 45 -8.10 -5.84 -10.34
N THR A 46 -8.57 -5.35 -11.48
CA THR A 46 -7.69 -5.02 -12.62
C THR A 46 -6.97 -3.69 -12.40
N LEU A 47 -5.86 -3.49 -13.10
CA LEU A 47 -5.15 -2.20 -13.10
C LEU A 47 -6.08 -1.04 -13.53
N ASP A 48 -6.93 -1.25 -14.54
CA ASP A 48 -7.81 -0.20 -15.03
C ASP A 48 -8.91 0.16 -14.01
N ALA A 49 -9.40 -0.80 -13.24
CA ALA A 49 -10.31 -0.52 -12.13
C ALA A 49 -9.64 0.34 -11.04
N VAL A 50 -8.36 0.08 -10.73
CA VAL A 50 -7.60 0.91 -9.78
C VAL A 50 -7.32 2.31 -10.35
N LYS A 51 -7.04 2.43 -11.66
CA LYS A 51 -6.92 3.75 -12.32
C LYS A 51 -8.23 4.52 -12.22
N GLN A 52 -9.37 3.87 -12.44
CA GLN A 52 -10.70 4.49 -12.34
C GLN A 52 -11.00 4.95 -10.91
N LEU A 53 -10.68 4.14 -9.90
CA LEU A 53 -10.80 4.50 -8.48
C LEU A 53 -10.06 5.82 -8.18
N LEU A 54 -8.86 5.98 -8.71
CA LEU A 54 -8.00 7.13 -8.42
C LEU A 54 -8.14 8.30 -9.42
N ALA A 55 -8.90 8.17 -10.51
CA ALA A 55 -8.87 9.08 -11.65
C ALA A 55 -9.06 10.57 -11.28
N ASN A 56 -9.88 10.84 -10.27
CA ASN A 56 -10.18 12.19 -9.77
C ASN A 56 -9.74 12.38 -8.30
N HIS A 57 -8.90 11.50 -7.78
CA HIS A 57 -8.48 11.55 -6.38
C HIS A 57 -7.42 12.67 -6.20
N PRO A 58 -7.57 13.57 -5.22
CA PRO A 58 -6.64 14.69 -5.01
C PRO A 58 -5.20 14.24 -4.72
N ALA A 59 -5.03 13.01 -4.24
CA ALA A 59 -3.71 12.39 -4.03
C ALA A 59 -2.86 12.26 -5.31
N LEU A 60 -3.49 12.32 -6.51
CA LEU A 60 -2.76 12.35 -7.77
C LEU A 60 -2.18 13.72 -8.09
N GLU A 61 -2.70 14.78 -7.49
CA GLU A 61 -2.32 16.14 -7.85
C GLU A 61 -0.85 16.44 -7.51
N PRO A 62 -0.22 17.32 -8.31
CA PRO A 62 1.13 17.80 -8.06
C PRO A 62 1.37 18.29 -6.64
N SER A 63 2.58 18.06 -6.13
CA SER A 63 3.03 18.56 -4.84
C SER A 63 4.51 18.92 -4.91
N ALA A 64 5.00 19.63 -3.89
CA ALA A 64 6.44 19.87 -3.74
C ALA A 64 7.25 18.57 -3.74
N GLY A 65 6.70 17.50 -3.15
CA GLY A 65 7.32 16.17 -3.11
C GLY A 65 7.28 15.37 -4.43
N THR A 66 6.64 15.89 -5.48
CA THR A 66 6.60 15.26 -6.82
C THR A 66 7.19 16.18 -7.90
N ALA A 67 7.96 17.19 -7.52
CA ALA A 67 8.51 18.19 -8.43
C ALA A 67 7.44 18.81 -9.35
N GLY A 68 6.21 18.99 -8.84
CA GLY A 68 5.10 19.54 -9.62
C GLY A 68 4.49 18.58 -10.64
N GLN A 69 4.87 17.30 -10.65
CA GLN A 69 4.28 16.30 -11.55
C GLN A 69 3.07 15.60 -10.92
N ARG A 70 2.07 15.34 -11.76
CA ARG A 70 0.89 14.54 -11.40
C ARG A 70 1.29 13.07 -11.27
N LEU A 71 0.83 12.42 -10.22
CA LEU A 71 1.05 10.99 -10.01
C LEU A 71 0.08 10.15 -10.83
N HIS A 72 0.48 8.90 -11.06
CA HIS A 72 -0.33 7.88 -11.72
C HIS A 72 -0.73 6.80 -10.72
N ALA A 73 -1.87 6.12 -10.93
CA ALA A 73 -2.35 5.07 -10.03
C ALA A 73 -1.32 3.95 -9.77
N VAL A 74 -0.48 3.66 -10.78
CA VAL A 74 0.62 2.68 -10.70
C VAL A 74 1.60 3.01 -9.57
N TYR A 75 1.84 4.29 -9.26
CA TYR A 75 2.66 4.67 -8.11
C TYR A 75 2.15 4.06 -6.81
N PHE A 76 0.83 4.06 -6.58
CA PHE A 76 0.25 3.52 -5.35
C PHE A 76 0.37 2.00 -5.31
N ILE A 77 0.14 1.35 -6.46
CA ILE A 77 0.29 -0.09 -6.63
C ILE A 77 1.73 -0.54 -6.34
N ASP A 78 2.72 0.11 -6.95
CA ASP A 78 4.13 -0.24 -6.79
C ASP A 78 4.56 -0.09 -5.33
N ARG A 79 4.22 1.05 -4.71
CA ARG A 79 4.57 1.34 -3.32
C ARG A 79 3.92 0.37 -2.33
N LEU A 80 2.68 -0.02 -2.56
CA LEU A 80 2.01 -1.04 -1.74
C LEU A 80 2.57 -2.44 -1.97
N SER A 81 2.97 -2.76 -3.21
CA SER A 81 3.56 -4.05 -3.54
C SER A 81 4.95 -4.20 -2.89
N GLU A 82 5.79 -3.18 -2.98
CA GLU A 82 7.10 -3.10 -2.30
C GLU A 82 6.95 -3.20 -0.77
N ALA A 83 5.92 -2.58 -0.21
CA ALA A 83 5.64 -2.66 1.22
C ALA A 83 5.09 -4.03 1.65
N GLY A 84 4.56 -4.82 0.72
CA GLY A 84 3.93 -6.13 0.97
C GLY A 84 2.44 -6.06 1.31
N GLY A 85 1.77 -4.93 1.01
CA GLY A 85 0.33 -4.76 1.21
C GLY A 85 -0.52 -5.24 0.02
N LEU A 86 0.07 -5.31 -1.17
CA LEU A 86 -0.59 -5.72 -2.41
C LEU A 86 0.25 -6.78 -3.13
N VAL A 87 -0.39 -7.69 -3.85
CA VAL A 87 0.27 -8.68 -4.71
C VAL A 87 -0.48 -8.82 -6.03
N TRP A 88 0.24 -9.17 -7.09
CA TRP A 88 -0.36 -9.61 -8.34
C TRP A 88 -0.59 -11.12 -8.32
N ASP A 89 -1.85 -11.54 -8.37
CA ASP A 89 -2.29 -12.92 -8.55
C ASP A 89 -3.43 -12.96 -9.56
N HIS A 90 -3.10 -12.89 -10.85
CA HIS A 90 -4.04 -12.72 -11.98
C HIS A 90 -4.84 -11.40 -11.96
N ALA A 91 -4.83 -10.71 -10.84
CA ALA A 91 -5.38 -9.39 -10.55
C ALA A 91 -4.63 -8.83 -9.33
N TRP A 92 -4.83 -7.55 -9.03
CA TRP A 92 -4.32 -6.93 -7.81
C TRP A 92 -5.18 -7.34 -6.62
N VAL A 93 -4.52 -7.94 -5.62
CA VAL A 93 -5.16 -8.46 -4.40
C VAL A 93 -4.41 -7.96 -3.17
N THR A 94 -5.17 -7.51 -2.18
CA THR A 94 -4.63 -7.10 -0.88
C THR A 94 -4.18 -8.31 -0.07
N THR A 95 -2.94 -8.28 0.40
CA THR A 95 -2.35 -9.36 1.19
C THR A 95 -3.00 -9.44 2.58
N ASP A 96 -2.81 -10.55 3.30
CA ASP A 96 -3.29 -10.66 4.68
C ASP A 96 -2.70 -9.58 5.61
N ALA A 97 -1.45 -9.18 5.37
CA ALA A 97 -0.84 -8.08 6.10
C ALA A 97 -1.48 -6.72 5.74
N GLY A 98 -1.82 -6.51 4.47
CA GLY A 98 -2.58 -5.34 4.02
C GLY A 98 -3.96 -5.25 4.70
N LYS A 99 -4.66 -6.38 4.81
CA LYS A 99 -5.96 -6.46 5.51
C LYS A 99 -5.83 -6.17 7.01
N ARG A 100 -4.81 -6.73 7.68
CA ARG A 100 -4.54 -6.43 9.09
C ARG A 100 -4.21 -4.95 9.32
N PHE A 101 -3.44 -4.36 8.41
CA PHE A 101 -3.17 -2.92 8.46
C PHE A 101 -4.45 -2.10 8.31
N LEU A 102 -5.32 -2.41 7.33
CA LEU A 102 -6.61 -1.73 7.16
C LEU A 102 -7.51 -1.81 8.39
N ALA A 103 -7.52 -2.97 9.06
CA ALA A 103 -8.30 -3.14 10.30
C ALA A 103 -7.74 -2.34 11.50
N SER A 104 -6.56 -1.72 11.36
CA SER A 104 -5.88 -0.98 12.43
C SER A 104 -5.88 0.54 12.24
N VAL A 105 -6.41 1.04 11.12
CA VAL A 105 -6.42 2.47 10.75
C VAL A 105 -7.80 3.10 10.87
#